data_AF-A0A7W3TJA8-F1
#
_entry.id   AF-A0A7W3TJA8-F1
#
_cell.length_a   1.000
_cell.length_b   1.000
_cell.length_c   1.000
_cell.angle_alpha   90.00
_cell.angle_beta   90.00
_cell.angle_gamma   90.00
#
_symmetry.space_group_name_H-M   'P 1'
#
loop_
_entity.id
_entity.type
_entity.pdbx_description
1 polymer ?
#
loop_
_entity_poly.entity_id
_entity_poly.type
_entity_poly.pdbx_seq_one_letter_code
_entity_poly.pdbx_strand_id
1 'polypeptide(L)' 'MAQHEALKARLRIAGSSFAIIARNLNIQPTTVSATSLGKRRSRRIEAAIALTLGTTPEAIWPDRYPTHKGGAT' A
#
# COMPACT_ATOMS: atom_id res chain seq x y z
N MET A 1 12.69 0.88 -7.14
CA MET A 1 11.99 1.92 -7.95
C MET A 1 10.75 1.38 -8.66
N ALA A 2 10.80 0.19 -9.28
CA ALA A 2 9.66 -0.39 -10.03
C ALA A 2 8.34 -0.50 -9.26
N GLN A 3 8.37 -0.90 -7.98
CA GLN A 3 7.13 -1.06 -7.19
C GLN A 3 6.39 0.26 -6.94
N HIS A 4 7.11 1.38 -6.75
CA HIS A 4 6.52 2.69 -6.51
C HIS A 4 5.73 3.20 -7.71
N GLU A 5 6.28 3.04 -8.91
CA GLU A 5 5.62 3.42 -10.17
C GLU A 5 4.42 2.50 -10.47
N ALA A 6 4.54 1.19 -10.24
CA ALA A 6 3.41 0.26 -10.39
C ALA A 6 2.24 0.63 -9.47
N LEU A 7 2.53 1.02 -8.22
CA LEU A 7 1.50 1.39 -7.25
C LEU A 7 0.84 2.73 -7.62
N LYS A 8 1.60 3.71 -8.13
CA LYS A 8 1.04 4.95 -8.68
C LYS A 8 0.10 4.67 -9.85
N ALA A 9 0.51 3.82 -10.79
CA ALA A 9 -0.30 3.47 -11.94
C ALA A 9 -1.62 2.82 -11.51
N ARG A 10 -1.56 1.85 -10.61
CA ARG A 10 -2.75 1.18 -10.04
C ARG A 10 -3.67 2.15 -9.32
N LEU A 11 -3.12 3.04 -8.50
CA LEU A 11 -3.91 4.06 -7.80
C LEU A 11 -4.60 5.00 -8.79
N ARG A 12 -3.89 5.41 -9.86
CA ARG A 12 -4.45 6.29 -10.88
C ARG A 12 -5.58 5.61 -11.66
N ILE A 13 -5.47 4.31 -11.94
CA ILE A 13 -6.57 3.52 -12.52
C ILE A 13 -7.76 3.46 -11.57
N ALA A 14 -7.52 3.34 -10.26
CA ALA A 14 -8.55 3.38 -9.22
C ALA A 14 -9.10 4.80 -8.91
N GLY A 15 -8.70 5.83 -9.66
CA GLY A 15 -9.13 7.22 -9.44
C GLY A 15 -8.56 7.87 -8.18
N SER A 16 -7.51 7.29 -7.59
CA SER A 16 -6.90 7.76 -6.34
C SER A 16 -5.42 8.08 -6.52
N SER A 17 -4.77 8.58 -5.46
CA SER A 17 -3.34 8.89 -5.45
C SER A 17 -2.76 8.83 -4.04
N PHE A 18 -1.44 8.75 -3.93
CA PHE A 18 -0.77 8.82 -2.62
C PHE A 18 -1.09 10.10 -1.85
N ALA A 19 -1.31 11.22 -2.53
CA ALA A 19 -1.70 12.47 -1.90
C ALA A 19 -3.11 12.37 -1.27
N ILE A 20 -4.05 11.75 -1.98
CA ILE A 20 -5.43 11.53 -1.48
C ILE A 20 -5.39 10.61 -0.26
N ILE A 21 -4.66 9.50 -0.33
CA ILE A 21 -4.52 8.55 0.79
C ILE A 21 -3.86 9.23 2.00
N ALA A 22 -2.80 10.01 1.76
CA ALA A 22 -2.12 10.77 2.81
C ALA A 22 -3.07 11.76 3.49
N ARG A 23 -3.88 12.48 2.71
CA ARG A 23 -4.89 13.42 3.20
C ARG A 23 -5.97 12.71 4.02
N ASN A 24 -6.48 11.57 3.56
CA ASN A 24 -7.48 10.78 4.27
C ASN A 24 -6.95 10.24 5.61
N LEU A 25 -5.66 9.90 5.67
CA LEU A 25 -5.01 9.42 6.89
C LEU A 25 -4.46 10.55 7.79
N ASN A 26 -4.56 11.81 7.34
CA ASN A 26 -3.97 12.99 7.96
C ASN A 26 -2.45 12.84 8.23
N ILE A 27 -1.72 12.31 7.25
CA ILE A 27 -0.27 12.09 7.30
C ILE A 27 0.44 12.78 6.14
N GLN A 28 1.77 12.84 6.24
CA GLN A 28 2.59 13.44 5.20
C GLN A 28 2.74 12.50 3.97
N PRO A 29 2.57 13.00 2.73
CA PRO A 29 2.71 12.19 1.50
C PRO A 29 4.08 11.52 1.34
N THR A 30 5.11 12.12 1.91
CA THR A 30 6.48 11.58 2.00
C THR A 30 6.52 10.27 2.78
N THR A 31 5.67 10.11 3.80
CA THR A 31 5.58 8.88 4.61
C THR A 31 4.94 7.75 3.81
N VAL A 32 3.93 8.07 3.00
CA VAL A 32 3.30 7.11 2.08
C VAL A 32 4.31 6.65 1.03
N SER A 33 5.04 7.58 0.42
CA SER A 33 6.10 7.26 -0.55
C SER A 33 7.23 6.42 0.05
N ALA A 34 7.67 6.74 1.27
CA ALA A 34 8.67 5.95 1.98
C ALA A 34 8.20 4.52 2.28
N THR A 35 6.91 4.34 2.57
CA THR A 35 6.30 3.02 2.77
C THR A 35 6.23 2.22 1.46
N SER A 36 5.82 2.87 0.37
CA SER A 36 5.80 2.29 -0.99
C SER A 36 7.19 1.89 -1.49
N LEU A 37 8.22 2.64 -1.10
CA LEU A 37 9.63 2.33 -1.42
C LEU A 37 10.24 1.25 -0.51
N GLY A 38 9.51 0.72 0.46
CA GLY A 38 10.02 -0.28 1.39
C GLY A 38 10.82 0.29 2.57
N LYS A 39 11.09 1.60 2.59
CA LYS A 39 11.96 2.28 3.60
C LYS A 39 11.31 2.41 4.98
N ARG A 40 9.98 2.43 5.05
CA ARG A 40 9.22 2.40 6.30
C ARG A 40 8.17 1.30 6.28
N ARG A 41 7.87 0.76 7.46
CA ARG A 41 6.81 -0.22 7.69
C ARG A 41 5.71 0.45 8.50
N SER A 42 4.56 0.65 7.89
CA SER A 42 3.40 1.24 8.57
C SER A 42 2.13 0.53 8.12
N ARG A 43 1.64 -0.39 8.96
CA ARG A 43 0.46 -1.20 8.65
C ARG A 43 -0.76 -0.35 8.33
N ARG A 44 -0.90 0.82 8.97
CA ARG A 44 -2.01 1.76 8.75
C ARG A 44 -2.02 2.32 7.33
N ILE A 45 -0.84 2.63 6.79
CA ILE A 45 -0.67 3.14 5.41
C ILE A 45 -0.89 2.01 4.42
N GLU A 46 -0.29 0.85 4.67
CA GLU A 46 -0.44 -0.33 3.81
C GLU A 46 -1.91 -0.75 3.70
N ALA A 47 -2.63 -0.79 4.82
CA ALA A 47 -4.07 -1.09 4.84
C ALA A 47 -4.90 -0.06 4.07
N ALA A 48 -4.60 1.23 4.18
CA ALA A 48 -5.34 2.25 3.44
C ALA A 48 -5.11 2.18 1.92
N ILE A 49 -3.87 1.90 1.50
CA ILE A 49 -3.55 1.68 0.09
C ILE A 49 -4.26 0.43 -0.42
N ALA A 50 -4.20 -0.66 0.35
CA ALA A 50 -4.85 -1.92 0.02
C ALA A 50 -6.36 -1.76 -0.11
N LEU A 51 -7.01 -1.08 0.85
CA LEU A 51 -8.43 -0.76 0.83
C LEU A 51 -8.81 0.06 -0.41
N THR A 52 -8.01 1.08 -0.75
CA THR A 52 -8.23 1.91 -1.95
C THR A 52 -8.13 1.09 -3.23
N LEU A 53 -7.25 0.08 -3.26
CA LEU A 53 -7.06 -0.81 -4.39
C LEU A 53 -7.99 -2.04 -4.36
N GLY A 54 -8.87 -2.15 -3.37
CA GLY A 54 -9.75 -3.31 -3.19
C GLY A 54 -9.00 -4.62 -2.98
N THR A 55 -7.81 -4.57 -2.38
CA THR A 55 -6.93 -5.74 -2.17
C THR A 55 -6.42 -5.77 -0.74
N THR A 56 -5.50 -6.68 -0.42
CA THR A 56 -4.90 -6.78 0.91
C THR A 56 -3.44 -6.29 0.91
N PRO A 57 -2.90 -5.85 2.06
CA PRO A 57 -1.50 -5.48 2.19
C PRO A 57 -0.55 -6.61 1.78
N GLU A 58 -0.91 -7.88 2.04
CA GLU A 58 -0.09 -9.04 1.67
C GLU A 58 0.05 -9.19 0.16
N ALA A 59 -1.02 -8.91 -0.59
CA ALA A 59 -0.99 -8.96 -2.06
C ALA A 59 -0.09 -7.86 -2.66
N ILE A 60 0.09 -6.74 -1.96
CA ILE A 60 0.93 -5.63 -2.41
C ILE A 60 2.39 -5.82 -1.98
N TRP A 61 2.62 -6.30 -0.75
CA TRP A 61 3.93 -6.55 -0.17
C TRP A 61 4.05 -7.99 0.33
N PRO A 62 4.11 -8.98 -0.57
CA PRO A 62 4.17 -10.40 -0.19
C PRO A 62 5.43 -10.73 0.63
N ASP A 63 6.53 -10.03 0.35
CA ASP A 63 7.78 -10.18 1.09
C ASP A 63 7.66 -9.75 2.58
N ARG A 64 6.69 -8.89 2.91
CA ARG A 64 6.52 -8.31 4.26
C ARG A 64 5.46 -9.01 5.10
N TYR A 65 4.63 -9.83 4.46
CA TYR A 65 3.61 -10.63 5.09
C TYR A 65 3.89 -12.07 4.69
N PRO A 66 4.58 -12.86 5.55
CA PRO A 66 4.72 -14.27 5.28
C PRO A 66 3.30 -14.81 5.13
N THR A 67 2.97 -15.23 3.91
CA THR A 67 1.64 -15.75 3.58
C THR A 67 1.44 -16.93 4.52
N HIS A 68 0.66 -16.75 5.59
CA HIS A 68 0.15 -17.88 6.34
C HIS A 68 -0.92 -18.50 5.47
N LYS A 69 -0.46 -19.29 4.49
CA LYS A 69 -1.28 -20.23 3.75
C LYS A 69 -1.59 -21.37 4.74
N GLY A 70 -2.47 -21.08 5.69
CA GLY A 70 -2.81 -21.94 6.81
C GLY A 70 -4.18 -21.52 7.35
N GLY A 71 -5.21 -21.89 6.61
CA GLY A 71 -6.60 -21.55 6.92
C GLY A 71 -7.56 -22.21 5.92
N ALA A 72 -7.32 -23.48 5.63
CA ALA A 72 -8.31 -24.38 5.04
C ALA A 72 -8.24 -25.67 5.85
N THR A 73 -8.97 -25.69 6.95
CA THR A 73 -9.49 -26.90 7.61
C THR A 73 -10.91 -26.60 8.02
#